data_AF-A0A2S9G9L3-F1
#
_entry.id   AF-A0A2S9G9L3-F1
#
_cell.length_a   1.000
_cell.length_b   1.000
_cell.length_c   1.000
_cell.angle_alpha   90.00
_cell.angle_beta   90.00
_cell.angle_gamma   90.00
#
_symmetry.space_group_name_H-M   'P 1'
#
loop_
_entity.id
_entity.type
_entity.pdbx_description
1 polymer ?
#
loop_
_entity_poly.entity_id
_entity_poly.type
_entity_poly.pdbx_seq_one_letter_code
_entity_poly.pdbx_strand_id
1 'polypeptide(L)'
;VRDYHIGLNGVDDQGRRYSALNPDVFYWAHATFFKSTLLAAEGFAGGLTDDQRRQLFDEHVTWYRMYGMSMRPVPKTWEEFQEY
;
A
#
# COMPACT_ATOMS: atom_id res chain seq x y z
N VAL A 1 -10.03 2.65 -8.65
CA VAL A 1 -10.10 2.96 -7.20
C VAL A 1 -9.72 4.41 -6.90
N ARG A 2 -8.55 4.91 -7.31
CA ARG A 2 -8.13 6.31 -7.09
C ARG A 2 -9.23 7.33 -7.39
N ASP A 3 -9.86 7.26 -8.56
CA ASP A 3 -10.80 8.32 -8.98
C ASP A 3 -12.06 8.40 -8.09
N TYR A 4 -12.46 7.30 -7.45
CA TYR A 4 -13.52 7.31 -6.43
C TYR A 4 -13.15 8.14 -5.18
N HIS A 5 -11.88 8.47 -4.99
CA HIS A 5 -11.37 9.21 -3.83
C HIS A 5 -11.22 10.73 -4.09
N ILE A 6 -11.40 11.21 -5.33
CA ILE A 6 -11.19 12.63 -5.68
C ILE A 6 -12.05 13.58 -4.83
N GLY A 7 -13.30 13.22 -4.57
CA GLY A 7 -14.22 14.01 -3.76
C GLY A 7 -14.15 13.76 -2.26
N LEU A 8 -13.31 12.83 -1.79
CA LEU A 8 -13.27 12.42 -0.38
C LEU A 8 -12.24 13.27 0.37
N ASN A 9 -12.62 14.49 0.71
CA ASN A 9 -11.79 15.45 1.42
C ASN A 9 -12.64 16.31 2.37
N GLY A 10 -12.00 16.98 3.31
CA GLY A 10 -12.71 17.78 4.30
C GLY A 10 -11.83 18.35 5.40
N VAL A 11 -12.47 18.66 6.52
CA VAL A 11 -11.83 19.12 7.75
C VAL A 11 -12.28 18.19 8.88
N ASP A 12 -11.33 17.71 9.70
CA ASP A 12 -11.65 16.87 10.85
C ASP A 12 -12.16 17.68 12.05
N ASP A 13 -12.50 16.98 13.13
CA ASP A 13 -13.00 17.55 14.39
C ASP A 13 -11.97 18.45 15.11
N GLN A 14 -10.69 18.34 14.75
CA GLN A 14 -9.59 19.17 15.24
C GLN A 14 -9.29 20.36 14.32
N GLY A 15 -10.05 20.56 13.25
CA GLY A 15 -9.87 21.67 12.31
C GLY A 15 -8.78 21.45 11.26
N ARG A 16 -8.25 20.23 11.11
CA ARG A 16 -7.18 19.92 10.14
C ARG A 16 -7.79 19.49 8.80
N ARG A 17 -7.22 19.97 7.70
CA ARG A 17 -7.62 19.56 6.35
C ARG A 17 -7.16 18.14 6.06
N TYR A 18 -8.01 17.32 5.45
CA TYR A 18 -7.66 15.99 4.97
C TYR A 18 -8.08 15.79 3.51
N SER A 19 -7.41 14.85 2.86
CA SER A 19 -7.78 14.33 1.54
C SER A 19 -7.49 12.84 1.53
N ALA A 20 -8.43 12.04 1.03
CA ALA A 20 -8.22 10.61 0.83
C ALA A 20 -7.16 10.32 -0.26
N LEU A 21 -6.74 11.35 -1.02
CA LEU A 21 -5.59 11.30 -1.94
C LEU A 21 -4.31 11.88 -1.30
N ASN A 22 -4.22 11.97 0.02
CA ASN A 22 -2.93 12.15 0.68
C ASN A 22 -2.03 10.94 0.35
N PRO A 23 -0.83 11.11 -0.26
CA PRO A 23 -0.02 9.98 -0.70
C PRO A 23 0.39 9.03 0.41
N ASP A 24 0.72 9.55 1.59
CA ASP A 24 1.24 8.75 2.70
C ASP A 24 0.12 7.84 3.25
N VAL A 25 -1.10 8.38 3.38
CA VAL A 25 -2.29 7.62 3.83
C VAL A 25 -2.78 6.66 2.74
N PHE A 26 -2.81 7.10 1.48
CA PHE A 26 -3.26 6.27 0.37
C PHE A 26 -2.36 5.05 0.17
N TYR A 27 -1.04 5.24 0.26
CA TYR A 27 -0.08 4.13 0.20
C TYR A 27 -0.23 3.20 1.41
N TRP A 28 -0.32 3.74 2.63
CA TRP A 28 -0.51 2.94 3.83
C TRP A 28 -1.70 1.98 3.70
N ALA A 29 -2.84 2.45 3.22
CA ALA A 29 -4.00 1.60 2.99
C ALA A 29 -3.69 0.46 1.99
N HIS A 30 -2.97 0.73 0.90
CA HIS A 30 -2.62 -0.29 -0.09
C HIS A 30 -1.56 -1.28 0.41
N ALA A 31 -0.63 -0.82 1.26
CA ALA A 31 0.32 -1.69 1.94
C ALA A 31 -0.41 -2.75 2.79
N THR A 32 -1.54 -2.41 3.42
CA THR A 32 -2.34 -3.40 4.16
C THR A 32 -2.97 -4.47 3.27
N PHE A 33 -3.32 -4.15 2.02
CA PHE A 33 -3.83 -5.14 1.06
C PHE A 33 -2.75 -6.14 0.67
N PHE A 34 -1.53 -5.65 0.42
CA PHE A 34 -0.39 -6.51 0.16
C PHE A 34 -0.01 -7.36 1.39
N LYS A 35 0.06 -6.76 2.59
CA LYS A 35 0.31 -7.50 3.83
C LYS A 35 -0.73 -8.59 4.07
N SER A 36 -2.01 -8.31 3.81
CA SER A 36 -3.09 -9.29 3.93
C SER A 36 -2.91 -10.45 2.93
N THR A 37 -2.41 -10.16 1.73
CA THR A 37 -2.10 -11.19 0.72
C THR A 37 -0.97 -12.13 1.21
N LEU A 38 0.08 -11.58 1.81
CA LEU A 38 1.16 -12.36 2.41
C LEU A 38 0.65 -13.28 3.53
N LEU A 39 -0.13 -12.72 4.46
CA LEU A 39 -0.70 -13.47 5.57
C LEU A 39 -1.67 -14.56 5.09
N ALA A 40 -2.45 -14.28 4.04
CA ALA A 40 -3.33 -15.28 3.44
C ALA A 40 -2.52 -16.43 2.81
N ALA A 41 -1.41 -16.14 2.12
CA ALA A 41 -0.55 -17.17 1.57
C ALA A 41 0.05 -18.06 2.67
N GLU A 42 0.49 -17.45 3.79
CA GLU A 42 1.00 -18.17 4.97
C GLU A 42 -0.09 -19.03 5.64
N GLY A 43 -1.28 -18.49 5.83
CA GLY A 43 -2.37 -19.18 6.53
C GLY A 43 -3.10 -20.24 5.70
N PHE A 44 -3.19 -20.07 4.38
CA PHE A 44 -4.09 -20.87 3.53
C PHE A 44 -3.44 -21.51 2.30
N ALA A 45 -2.22 -21.11 1.91
CA ALA A 45 -1.58 -21.59 0.68
C ALA A 45 -0.23 -22.31 0.92
N GLY A 46 0.11 -22.63 2.17
CA GLY A 46 1.37 -23.31 2.51
C GLY A 46 2.59 -22.39 2.60
N GLY A 47 2.39 -21.07 2.57
CA GLY A 47 3.45 -20.07 2.67
C GLY A 47 4.16 -19.75 1.35
N LEU A 48 5.07 -18.79 1.43
CA LEU A 48 5.92 -18.33 0.33
C LEU A 48 7.39 -18.55 0.69
N THR A 49 8.24 -18.77 -0.31
CA THR A 49 9.69 -18.65 -0.16
C THR A 49 10.10 -17.18 -0.01
N ASP A 50 11.34 -16.91 0.40
CA ASP A 50 11.84 -15.52 0.45
C ASP A 50 11.84 -14.87 -0.94
N ASP A 51 12.31 -15.59 -1.96
CA ASP A 51 12.31 -15.14 -3.35
C ASP A 51 10.89 -14.79 -3.85
N GLN A 52 9.89 -15.60 -3.49
CA GLN A 52 8.50 -15.34 -3.83
C GLN A 52 7.95 -14.10 -3.12
N ARG A 53 8.33 -13.85 -1.86
CA ARG A 53 7.93 -12.62 -1.14
C ARG A 53 8.53 -11.38 -1.80
N ARG A 54 9.79 -11.43 -2.19
CA ARG A 54 10.49 -10.34 -2.90
C ARG A 54 9.85 -10.06 -4.26
N GLN A 55 9.60 -11.11 -5.04
CA GLN A 55 8.89 -10.97 -6.31
C GLN A 55 7.51 -10.33 -6.11
N LEU A 56 6.73 -10.84 -5.15
CA LEU A 56 5.39 -10.31 -4.89
C LEU A 56 5.42 -8.86 -4.40
N PHE A 57 6.46 -8.45 -3.67
CA PHE A 57 6.70 -7.06 -3.30
C PHE A 57 6.93 -6.17 -4.54
N ASP A 58 7.79 -6.59 -5.47
CA ASP A 58 8.04 -5.85 -6.72
C ASP A 58 6.77 -5.75 -7.58
N GLU A 59 5.97 -6.81 -7.62
CA GLU A 59 4.66 -6.84 -8.27
C GLU A 59 3.67 -5.89 -7.60
N HIS A 60 3.62 -5.86 -6.26
CA HIS A 60 2.83 -4.90 -5.49
C HIS A 60 3.23 -3.44 -5.80
N VAL A 61 4.53 -3.14 -5.88
CA VAL A 61 5.02 -1.80 -6.22
C VAL A 61 4.61 -1.42 -7.64
N THR A 62 4.67 -2.38 -8.57
CA THR A 62 4.21 -2.21 -9.95
C THR A 62 2.71 -1.92 -10.00
N TRP A 63 1.90 -2.69 -9.27
CA TRP A 63 0.47 -2.47 -9.14
C TRP A 63 0.15 -1.09 -8.56
N TYR A 64 0.84 -0.68 -7.49
CA TYR A 64 0.61 0.63 -6.88
C TYR A 64 0.90 1.80 -7.85
N ARG A 65 1.95 1.70 -8.69
CA ARG A 65 2.25 2.70 -9.72
C ARG A 65 1.09 2.94 -10.67
N MET A 66 0.25 1.94 -10.93
CA MET A 66 -0.91 2.06 -11.82
C MET A 66 -1.97 3.03 -11.29
N TYR A 67 -1.98 3.33 -9.98
CA TYR A 67 -2.85 4.37 -9.44
C TYR A 67 -2.41 5.79 -9.82
N GLY A 68 -1.18 5.99 -10.29
CA GLY A 68 -0.67 7.33 -10.63
C GLY A 68 -0.52 8.25 -9.40
N MET A 69 -0.40 7.66 -8.21
CA MET A 69 -0.11 8.38 -6.96
C MET A 69 1.40 8.60 -6.83
N SER A 70 1.80 9.52 -5.93
CA SER A 70 3.22 9.71 -5.61
C SER A 70 3.83 8.42 -5.08
N MET A 71 5.04 8.11 -5.56
CA MET A 71 5.84 6.97 -5.11
C MET A 71 6.72 7.29 -3.89
N ARG A 72 6.72 8.55 -3.41
CA ARG A 72 7.52 8.97 -2.26
C ARG A 72 7.32 8.10 -0.99
N PRO A 73 6.09 7.71 -0.60
CA PRO A 73 5.89 6.91 0.61
C PRO A 73 6.16 5.41 0.41
N VAL A 74 6.44 4.95 -0.80
CA VAL A 74 6.60 3.53 -1.12
C VAL A 74 8.02 3.09 -0.76
N PRO A 75 8.22 2.08 0.11
CA PRO A 75 9.50 1.42 0.35
C PRO A 75 10.13 0.97 -0.97
N LYS A 76 11.46 1.07 -1.05
CA LYS A 76 12.22 0.76 -2.26
C LYS A 76 12.68 -0.69 -2.31
N THR A 77 12.71 -1.35 -1.18
CA THR A 77 13.11 -2.75 -1.05
C THR A 77 12.15 -3.53 -0.18
N TRP A 78 12.21 -4.85 -0.29
CA TRP A 78 11.48 -5.76 0.59
C TRP A 78 11.84 -5.53 2.06
N GLU A 79 13.11 -5.30 2.37
CA GLU A 79 13.58 -5.02 3.73
C GLU A 79 12.98 -3.72 4.28
N GLU A 80 13.00 -2.64 3.50
CA GLU A 80 12.38 -1.37 3.91
C GLU A 80 10.87 -1.55 4.14
N PHE A 81 10.21 -2.43 3.37
CA PHE A 81 8.80 -2.75 3.59
C PHE A 81 8.57 -3.56 4.88
N GLN A 82 9.51 -4.41 5.28
CA GLN A 82 9.38 -5.16 6.54
C GLN A 82 9.49 -4.26 7.78
N GLU A 83 10.18 -3.12 7.67
CA GLU A 83 10.29 -2.10 8.73
C GLU A 83 9.13 -1.11 8.76
N TYR A 84 8.46 -0.90 7.61
CA TYR A 84 7.34 0.02 7.42
C TYR A 84 6.05 -0.43 8.13
#